data_AF-A0A519UYC5-F1
#
_entry.id   AF-A0A519UYC5-F1
#
_cell.length_a   1.000
_cell.length_b   1.000
_cell.length_c   1.000
_cell.angle_alpha   90.00
_cell.angle_beta   90.00
_cell.angle_gamma   90.00
#
_symmetry.space_group_name_H-M   'P 1'
#
loop_
_entity.id
_entity.type
_entity.pdbx_description
1 polymer ?
#
loop_
_entity_poly.entity_id
_entity_poly.type
_entity_poly.pdbx_seq_one_letter_code
_entity_poly.pdbx_strand_id
1 'polypeptide(L)' 'MRPQKILDTDMISGLTKVFRDKGYEGASLNDLAEVTGLKKASLYHRFPNGKQEMAECVLSDIDQWVDKNIFFAL' A
#
# COMPACT_ATOMS: atom_id res chain seq x y z
N MET A 1 -17.99 -10.44 -13.18
CA MET A 1 -16.72 -10.85 -12.55
C MET A 1 -16.83 -10.57 -11.06
N ARG A 2 -16.50 -11.53 -10.17
CA ARG A 2 -16.54 -11.27 -8.72
C ARG A 2 -15.43 -10.28 -8.34
N PRO A 3 -15.67 -9.30 -7.45
CA PRO A 3 -14.61 -8.45 -6.93
C PRO A 3 -13.49 -9.31 -6.34
N GLN A 4 -12.24 -9.02 -6.67
CA GLN A 4 -11.12 -9.67 -5.99
C GLN A 4 -11.11 -9.21 -4.53
N LYS A 5 -10.98 -10.17 -3.62
CA LYS A 5 -10.91 -9.92 -2.17
C LYS A 5 -9.46 -10.09 -1.75
N ILE A 6 -8.85 -9.01 -1.26
CA ILE A 6 -7.53 -8.98 -0.64
C ILE A 6 -7.68 -8.49 0.79
N LEU A 7 -6.87 -8.99 1.72
CA LEU A 7 -6.80 -8.46 3.08
C LEU A 7 -6.04 -7.14 3.08
N ASP A 8 -6.43 -6.21 3.94
CA ASP A 8 -5.79 -4.89 3.98
C ASP A 8 -4.31 -4.98 4.33
N THR A 9 -3.93 -5.93 5.19
CA THR A 9 -2.53 -6.24 5.52
C THR A 9 -1.72 -6.70 4.31
N ASP A 10 -2.31 -7.56 3.47
CA ASP A 10 -1.63 -8.07 2.27
C ASP A 10 -1.48 -6.98 1.22
N MET A 11 -2.51 -6.14 1.07
CA MET A 11 -2.49 -4.97 0.20
C MET A 11 -1.38 -4.00 0.63
N ILE A 12 -1.37 -3.59 1.90
CA ILE A 12 -0.36 -2.67 2.43
C ILE A 12 1.03 -3.27 2.28
N SER A 13 1.23 -4.54 2.61
CA SER A 13 2.52 -5.24 2.41
C SER A 13 2.98 -5.20 0.94
N GLY A 14 2.06 -5.43 -0.01
CA GLY A 14 2.35 -5.33 -1.44
C GLY A 14 2.74 -3.91 -1.87
N LEU A 15 1.98 -2.90 -1.45
CA LEU A 15 2.28 -1.49 -1.72
C LEU A 15 3.65 -1.11 -1.13
N THR A 16 3.91 -1.48 0.12
CA THR A 16 5.19 -1.26 0.82
C THR A 16 6.35 -1.85 0.04
N LYS A 17 6.21 -3.07 -0.49
CA LYS A 17 7.25 -3.71 -1.31
C LYS A 17 7.57 -2.86 -2.55
N VAL A 18 6.56 -2.43 -3.30
CA VAL A 18 6.77 -1.65 -4.52
C VAL A 18 7.42 -0.29 -4.21
N PHE A 19 6.95 0.43 -3.20
CA PHE A 19 7.54 1.71 -2.82
C PHE A 19 8.97 1.57 -2.28
N ARG A 20 9.25 0.50 -1.52
CA ARG A 20 10.61 0.20 -1.05
C ARG A 20 11.57 -0.09 -2.20
N ASP A 21 11.13 -0.86 -3.18
CA ASP A 21 11.99 -1.32 -4.27
C ASP A 21 12.22 -0.23 -5.34
N LYS A 22 11.18 0.58 -5.62
CA LYS A 22 11.18 1.55 -6.74
C LYS A 22 11.21 3.02 -6.32
N GLY A 23 11.00 3.32 -5.04
CA GLY A 23 10.74 4.67 -4.57
C GLY A 23 9.36 5.20 -5.02
N TYR A 24 8.97 6.37 -4.51
CA TYR A 24 7.67 6.96 -4.85
C TYR A 24 7.56 7.31 -6.34
N GLU A 25 8.54 8.03 -6.89
CA GLU A 25 8.52 8.45 -8.29
C GLU A 25 8.64 7.27 -9.27
N GLY A 26 9.46 6.27 -8.93
CA GLY A 26 9.65 5.08 -9.77
C GLY A 26 8.50 4.08 -9.73
N ALA A 27 7.63 4.13 -8.71
CA ALA A 27 6.44 3.29 -8.63
C ALA A 27 5.33 3.80 -9.56
N SER A 28 4.79 2.91 -10.40
CA SER A 28 3.63 3.17 -11.24
C SER A 28 2.36 2.52 -10.69
N LEU A 29 1.19 3.02 -11.11
CA LEU A 29 -0.10 2.37 -10.79
C LEU A 29 -0.25 0.97 -11.40
N ASN A 30 0.54 0.62 -12.43
CA ASN A 30 0.58 -0.76 -12.93
C ASN A 30 1.26 -1.67 -11.92
N ASP A 31 2.41 -1.25 -11.37
CA ASP A 31 3.15 -2.03 -10.38
C ASP A 31 2.30 -2.30 -9.13
N LEU A 32 1.61 -1.26 -8.65
CA LEU A 32 0.75 -1.33 -7.47
C LEU A 32 -0.48 -2.21 -7.72
N ALA A 33 -1.06 -2.15 -8.91
CA ALA A 33 -2.16 -3.04 -9.32
C ALA A 33 -1.71 -4.51 -9.39
N GLU A 34 -0.53 -4.76 -9.96
CA GLU A 34 0.02 -6.11 -10.10
C GLU A 34 0.32 -6.75 -8.75
N VAL A 35 1.01 -6.04 -7.84
CA VAL A 35 1.39 -6.59 -6.53
C VAL A 35 0.19 -6.85 -5.61
N THR A 36 -0.88 -6.06 -5.75
CA THR A 36 -2.11 -6.22 -4.95
C THR A 36 -3.13 -7.16 -5.62
N GLY A 37 -2.90 -7.56 -6.87
CA GLY A 37 -3.89 -8.22 -7.72
C GLY A 37 -5.05 -7.33 -8.17
N LEU A 38 -5.25 -6.16 -7.54
CA LEU A 38 -6.37 -5.29 -7.79
C LEU A 38 -6.27 -4.61 -9.17
N LYS A 39 -7.42 -4.36 -9.79
CA LYS A 39 -7.48 -3.47 -10.96
C LYS A 39 -7.22 -2.03 -10.52
N LYS A 40 -6.63 -1.21 -11.40
CA LYS A 40 -6.45 0.23 -11.18
C LYS A 40 -7.74 0.95 -10.75
N ALA A 41 -8.88 0.62 -11.36
CA ALA A 41 -10.17 1.22 -11.00
C ALA A 41 -10.57 0.88 -9.54
N SER A 42 -10.27 -0.32 -9.06
CA SER A 42 -10.49 -0.71 -7.67
C SER A 42 -9.54 0.02 -6.72
N LEU A 43 -8.28 0.21 -7.13
CA LEU A 43 -7.31 1.03 -6.39
C LEU A 43 -7.78 2.48 -6.29
N TYR A 44 -8.23 3.11 -7.38
CA TYR A 44 -8.77 4.48 -7.34
C TYR A 44 -10.06 4.61 -6.55
N HIS A 45 -10.93 3.60 -6.57
CA HIS A 45 -12.11 3.60 -5.70
C HIS A 45 -11.72 3.57 -4.22
N ARG A 46 -10.65 2.83 -3.88
CA ARG A 46 -10.19 2.70 -2.49
C ARG A 46 -9.32 3.85 -2.02
N PHE A 47 -8.52 4.42 -2.93
CA PHE A 47 -7.61 5.53 -2.72
C PHE A 47 -7.96 6.62 -3.73
N PRO A 48 -8.98 7.45 -3.46
CA PRO A 48 -9.41 8.51 -4.38
C PRO A 48 -8.29 9.48 -4.78
N ASN A 49 -7.31 9.71 -3.90
CA ASN A 49 -6.14 10.56 -4.20
C ASN A 49 -4.97 9.76 -4.81
N GLY A 50 -5.21 8.51 -5.20
CA GLY A 50 -4.32 7.71 -6.04
C GLY A 50 -3.00 7.32 -5.35
N LYS A 51 -1.89 7.37 -6.10
CA LYS A 51 -0.57 6.90 -5.66
C LYS A 51 -0.11 7.58 -4.36
N GLN A 52 -0.45 8.86 -4.19
CA GLN A 52 -0.08 9.63 -3.01
C GLN A 52 -0.71 9.03 -1.75
N GLU A 53 -2.02 8.82 -1.75
CA GLU A 53 -2.75 8.24 -0.61
C GLU A 53 -2.29 6.81 -0.29
N MET A 54 -1.93 6.03 -1.32
CA MET A 54 -1.34 4.70 -1.15
C MET A 54 0.01 4.78 -0.44
N ALA A 55 0.85 5.77 -0.76
CA ALA A 55 2.13 5.97 -0.09
C ALA A 55 1.95 6.47 1.35
N GLU A 56 1.02 7.39 1.58
CA GLU A 56 0.66 7.87 2.93
C GLU A 56 0.13 6.73 3.80
N CYS A 57 -0.69 5.84 3.25
CA CYS A 57 -1.17 4.64 3.92
C CYS A 57 -0.02 3.71 4.34
N VAL A 58 0.97 3.50 3.47
CA VAL A 58 2.17 2.71 3.78
C VAL A 58 3.00 3.37 4.88
N LEU A 59 3.21 4.69 4.82
CA LEU A 59 3.96 5.42 5.85
C LEU A 59 3.26 5.33 7.21
N SER A 60 1.93 5.50 7.24
CA SER A 60 1.15 5.39 8.47
C SER A 60 1.22 3.98 9.09
N ASP A 61 1.23 2.93 8.27
CA ASP A 61 1.39 1.55 8.75
C ASP A 61 2.78 1.33 9.36
N ILE A 62 3.83 1.88 8.73
CA ILE A 62 5.20 1.83 9.25
C ILE A 62 5.31 2.59 10.58
N ASP A 63 4.77 3.81 10.67
CA ASP A 63 4.80 4.61 11.90
C ASP A 63 4.13 3.87 13.06
N GLN A 64 2.95 3.29 12.84
CA GLN A 64 2.24 2.49 13.84
C GLN A 64 3.04 1.25 14.27
N TRP A 65 3.70 0.58 13.32
CA TRP A 65 4.55 -0.56 13.64
C TRP A 65 5.76 -0.15 14.47
N VAL A 66 6.42 0.96 14.13
CA VAL A 66 7.58 1.48 14.85
C VAL A 66 7.19 1.88 16.28
N ASP A 67 6.10 2.64 16.44
CA ASP A 67 5.58 3.02 17.75
C ASP A 67 5.36 1.79 18.64
N LYS A 68 4.67 0.78 18.10
CA LYS A 68 4.30 -0.43 18.84
C LYS A 68 5.49 -1.32 19.19
N ASN A 69 6.50 -1.41 18.33
CA ASN A 69 7.55 -2.44 18.46
C ASN A 69 8.92 -1.88 18.87
N ILE A 70 9.12 -0.57 18.78
CA ILE A 70 10.41 0.07 19.09
C ILE A 70 10.23 1.06 20.23
N PHE A 71 9.33 2.05 20.09
CA PHE A 71 9.27 3.14 21.06
C PHE A 71 8.51 2.78 22.35
N PHE A 72 7.38 2.07 22.25
CA PHE A 72 6.56 1.69 23.41
C PHE A 72 6.72 0.23 23.85
N ALA A 73 7.72 -0.47 23.30
CA ALA A 73 8.01 -1.87 23.64
C ALA A 73 9.01 -2.03 24.82
N LEU A 74 9.40 -0.92 25.46
CA LEU A 74 10.28 -0.84 26.64
C LEU A 74 9.50 -0.38 27.86
#